data_AF-A0A2S6XCG6-F1
#
_entry.id   AF-A0A2S6XCG6-F1
#
_cell.length_a   1.000
_cell.length_b   1.000
_cell.length_c   1.000
_cell.angle_alpha   90.00
_cell.angle_beta   90.00
_cell.angle_gamma   90.00
#
_symmetry.space_group_name_H-M   'P 1'
#
loop_
_entity.id
_entity.type
_entity.pdbx_description
1 polymer ?
#
loop_
_entity_poly.entity_id
_entity_poly.type
_entity_poly.pdbx_seq_one_letter_code
_entity_poly.pdbx_strand_id
1 'polypeptide(L)'
;MRLIDGTPQEIAEFLRLTGTDEDSDSGAPAEVATDAPVDALEWTQISALVNGRARSADVAKRVLDFLRGVVDLGNVEIGPGASERTQDGLTDYVMVRDAGIRRYGAVAYVKPRNGGLTLRLTKEDVTDLNEPHVSYRDVRPGHQYVVNCPLRDDDSVETALKLVQLALAKVRK
;
A
#
# COMPACT_ATOMS: atom_id res chain seq x y z
N MET A 1 -14.82 4.30 12.13
CA MET A 1 -13.43 3.82 12.33
C MET A 1 -12.50 4.87 11.74
N ARG A 2 -11.65 5.55 12.53
CA ARG A 2 -10.71 6.57 12.00
C ARG A 2 -9.47 5.83 11.48
N LEU A 3 -9.21 5.90 10.18
CA LEU A 3 -7.95 5.41 9.61
C LEU A 3 -6.82 6.34 10.06
N ILE A 4 -5.86 5.80 10.81
CA ILE A 4 -4.62 6.51 11.16
C ILE A 4 -3.64 6.27 10.02
N ASP A 5 -3.30 7.34 9.31
CA ASP A 5 -2.27 7.33 8.26
C ASP A 5 -0.89 7.53 8.91
N GLY A 6 0.10 6.73 8.50
CA GLY A 6 1.43 6.72 9.11
C GLY A 6 2.19 5.41 8.90
N THR A 7 3.50 5.46 9.09
CA THR A 7 4.32 4.25 9.19
C THR A 7 3.87 3.40 10.38
N PRO A 8 4.07 2.07 10.36
CA PRO A 8 3.77 1.22 11.51
C PRO A 8 4.43 1.70 12.81
N GLN A 9 5.61 2.33 12.71
CA GLN A 9 6.28 2.94 13.86
C GLN A 9 5.56 4.21 14.34
N GLU A 10 5.15 5.09 13.44
CA GLU A 10 4.37 6.28 13.80
C GLU A 10 3.00 5.91 14.39
N ILE A 11 2.36 4.85 13.88
CA ILE A 11 1.10 4.33 14.44
C ILE A 11 1.36 3.70 15.82
N ALA A 12 2.40 2.88 15.98
CA ALA A 12 2.75 2.28 17.27
C ALA A 12 3.19 3.33 18.32
N GLU A 13 3.84 4.39 17.89
CA GLU A 13 4.22 5.53 18.73
C GLU A 13 3.00 6.36 19.12
N PHE A 14 2.08 6.62 18.18
CA PHE A 14 0.80 7.26 18.47
C PHE A 14 -0.01 6.46 19.49
N LEU A 15 -0.15 5.15 19.30
CA LEU A 15 -0.90 4.27 20.23
C LEU A 15 -0.26 4.23 21.63
N ARG A 16 1.08 4.25 21.71
CA ARG A 16 1.79 4.38 23.00
C ARG A 16 1.56 5.74 23.67
N LEU A 17 1.49 6.82 22.89
CA LEU A 17 1.27 8.18 23.40
C LEU A 17 -0.18 8.44 23.81
N THR A 18 -1.16 7.82 23.15
CA THR A 18 -2.59 8.00 23.47
C THR A 18 -3.09 7.07 24.57
N GLY A 19 -2.27 6.16 25.08
CA GLY A 19 -2.61 5.29 26.22
C GLY A 19 -3.79 4.36 25.93
N THR A 20 -4.01 3.98 24.67
CA THR A 20 -5.07 3.04 24.29
C THR A 20 -4.54 1.60 24.41
N ASP A 21 -4.22 1.18 25.63
CA ASP A 21 -4.23 -0.24 25.98
C ASP A 21 -5.73 -0.62 26.09
N GLU A 22 -6.22 -1.41 25.15
CA GLU A 22 -7.59 -1.93 25.21
C GLU A 22 -7.73 -2.88 26.40
N ASP A 23 -8.37 -2.41 27.46
CA ASP A 23 -9.02 -3.27 28.44
C ASP A 23 -10.49 -2.85 28.54
N SER A 24 -11.34 -3.51 27.74
CA SER A 24 -12.77 -3.65 27.99
C SER A 24 -13.30 -4.87 27.26
N ASP A 25 -13.33 -5.96 28.03
CA ASP A 25 -14.09 -7.18 27.81
C ASP A 25 -15.59 -6.89 27.67
N SER A 26 -16.19 -7.29 26.55
CA SER A 26 -17.58 -7.75 26.47
C SER A 26 -17.82 -8.42 25.12
N GLY A 27 -18.16 -9.71 25.19
CA GLY A 27 -18.21 -10.62 24.06
C GLY A 27 -19.28 -10.35 23.00
N ALA A 28 -18.91 -10.69 21.77
CA ALA A 28 -19.72 -11.37 20.78
C ALA A 28 -18.74 -12.10 19.82
N PRO A 29 -19.04 -13.32 19.33
CA PRO A 29 -18.20 -13.95 18.33
C PRO A 29 -18.43 -13.18 17.01
N ALA A 30 -17.54 -12.24 16.70
CA ALA A 30 -17.59 -11.55 15.42
C ALA A 30 -17.30 -12.58 14.32
N GLU A 31 -18.32 -12.81 13.50
CA GLU A 31 -18.28 -13.63 12.31
C GLU A 31 -17.03 -13.33 11.48
N VAL A 32 -16.43 -14.41 10.99
CA VAL A 32 -15.30 -14.42 10.08
C VAL A 32 -15.62 -13.53 8.90
N ALA A 33 -15.01 -12.34 8.83
CA ALA A 33 -15.14 -11.44 7.70
C ALA A 33 -14.54 -12.13 6.46
N THR A 34 -15.43 -12.60 5.61
CA THR A 34 -15.20 -13.21 4.31
C THR A 34 -14.56 -12.21 3.34
N ASP A 35 -13.54 -12.70 2.64
CA ASP A 35 -12.99 -12.32 1.33
C ASP A 35 -13.89 -11.32 0.56
N ALA A 36 -13.69 -10.02 0.76
CA ALA A 36 -14.44 -9.00 0.05
C ALA A 36 -13.59 -8.51 -1.15
N PRO A 37 -14.04 -8.72 -2.40
CA PRO A 37 -13.44 -8.05 -3.54
C PRO A 37 -13.56 -6.54 -3.36
N VAL A 38 -12.58 -5.78 -3.85
CA VAL A 38 -12.65 -4.31 -3.89
C VAL A 38 -14.00 -3.90 -4.48
N ASP A 39 -14.77 -3.09 -3.74
CA ASP A 39 -16.09 -2.67 -4.19
C ASP A 39 -15.97 -1.93 -5.53
N ALA A 40 -16.91 -2.15 -6.46
CA ALA A 40 -16.96 -1.44 -7.74
C ALA A 40 -16.99 0.10 -7.54
N LEU A 41 -17.58 0.56 -6.44
CA LEU A 41 -17.57 1.98 -6.06
C LEU A 41 -16.17 2.47 -5.68
N GLU A 42 -15.42 1.68 -4.90
CA GLU A 42 -14.03 1.97 -4.56
C GLU A 42 -13.13 1.96 -5.79
N TRP A 43 -13.28 0.96 -6.67
CA TRP A 43 -12.51 0.89 -7.91
C TRP A 43 -12.74 2.11 -8.81
N THR A 44 -14.00 2.59 -8.88
CA THR A 44 -14.33 3.80 -9.65
C THR A 44 -13.63 5.04 -9.09
N GLN A 45 -13.61 5.19 -7.76
CA GLN A 45 -12.92 6.31 -7.09
C GLN A 45 -11.41 6.25 -7.30
N ILE A 46 -10.80 5.07 -7.16
CA ILE A 46 -9.36 4.87 -7.38
C ILE A 46 -9.01 5.16 -8.84
N SER A 47 -9.83 4.68 -9.78
CA SER A 47 -9.64 4.94 -11.20
C SER A 47 -9.73 6.42 -11.53
N ALA A 48 -10.70 7.13 -10.94
CA ALA A 48 -10.84 8.58 -11.11
C ALA A 48 -9.64 9.34 -10.54
N LEU A 49 -9.17 8.96 -9.35
CA LEU A 49 -7.98 9.55 -8.71
C LEU A 49 -6.74 9.36 -9.58
N VAL A 50 -6.52 8.13 -10.07
CA VAL A 50 -5.33 7.80 -10.88
C VAL A 50 -5.34 8.60 -12.18
N ASN A 51 -6.47 8.60 -12.90
CA ASN A 51 -6.61 9.34 -14.15
C ASN A 51 -6.49 10.86 -13.94
N GLY A 52 -7.01 11.39 -12.83
CA GLY A 52 -6.94 12.82 -12.52
C GLY A 52 -5.55 13.30 -12.10
N ARG A 53 -4.71 12.43 -11.52
CA ARG A 53 -3.38 12.80 -10.99
C ARG A 53 -2.21 12.36 -11.86
N ALA A 54 -2.41 11.42 -12.77
CA ALA A 54 -1.34 10.93 -13.65
C ALA A 54 -0.83 12.02 -14.60
N ARG A 55 0.49 12.06 -14.83
CA ARG A 55 1.09 13.00 -15.80
C ARG A 55 0.72 12.72 -17.25
N SER A 56 0.32 11.47 -17.57
CA SER A 56 -0.05 11.03 -18.91
C SER A 56 -0.93 9.79 -18.84
N ALA A 57 -1.67 9.52 -19.92
CA ALA A 57 -2.52 8.34 -20.06
C ALA A 57 -1.73 7.03 -19.91
N ASP A 58 -0.50 6.96 -20.45
CA ASP A 58 0.34 5.76 -20.33
C ASP A 58 0.76 5.46 -18.89
N VAL A 59 0.97 6.51 -18.07
CA VAL A 59 1.26 6.33 -16.64
C VAL A 59 0.00 5.87 -15.92
N ALA A 60 -1.15 6.48 -16.20
CA ALA A 60 -2.42 6.06 -15.63
C ALA A 60 -2.70 4.58 -15.94
N LYS A 61 -2.54 4.17 -17.20
CA LYS A 61 -2.71 2.78 -17.65
C LYS A 61 -1.84 1.83 -16.84
N ARG A 62 -0.51 2.07 -16.78
CA ARG A 62 0.41 1.19 -16.02
C ARG A 62 0.08 1.11 -14.53
N VAL A 63 -0.30 2.23 -13.91
CA VAL A 63 -0.71 2.24 -12.49
C VAL A 63 -1.99 1.43 -12.29
N LEU A 64 -2.98 1.55 -13.18
CA LEU A 64 -4.22 0.78 -13.10
C LEU A 64 -3.99 -0.71 -13.39
N ASP A 65 -3.17 -1.05 -14.37
CA ASP A 65 -2.80 -2.43 -14.68
C ASP A 65 -2.10 -3.09 -13.47
N PHE A 66 -1.16 -2.37 -12.85
CA PHE A 66 -0.52 -2.79 -11.60
C PHE A 66 -1.54 -2.99 -10.47
N LEU A 67 -2.40 -1.99 -10.20
CA LEU A 67 -3.39 -2.08 -9.12
C LEU A 67 -4.38 -3.22 -9.33
N ARG A 68 -4.78 -3.48 -10.57
CA ARG A 68 -5.65 -4.62 -10.91
C ARG A 68 -4.93 -5.94 -10.67
N GLY A 69 -3.69 -6.07 -11.11
CA GLY A 69 -2.86 -7.24 -10.81
C GLY A 69 -2.67 -7.46 -9.30
N VAL A 70 -2.60 -6.39 -8.50
CA VAL A 70 -2.55 -6.48 -7.04
C VAL A 70 -3.86 -7.00 -6.46
N VAL A 71 -5.02 -6.51 -6.93
CA VAL A 71 -6.34 -7.01 -6.50
C VAL A 71 -6.50 -8.50 -6.83
N ASP A 72 -6.00 -8.93 -7.98
CA ASP A 72 -6.02 -10.33 -8.41
C ASP A 72 -5.16 -11.25 -7.52
N LEU A 73 -4.26 -10.71 -6.68
CA LEU A 73 -3.51 -11.49 -5.67
C LEU A 73 -4.38 -11.94 -4.48
N GLY A 74 -5.53 -11.29 -4.29
CA GLY A 74 -6.49 -11.59 -3.22
C GLY A 74 -6.05 -11.16 -1.81
N ASN A 75 -7.03 -11.01 -0.92
CA ASN A 75 -6.84 -10.55 0.47
C ASN A 75 -6.02 -9.25 0.57
N VAL A 76 -6.35 -8.28 -0.29
CA VAL A 76 -5.74 -6.95 -0.29
C VAL A 76 -6.82 -5.88 -0.29
N GLU A 77 -6.53 -4.77 0.38
CA GLU A 77 -7.32 -3.55 0.33
C GLU A 77 -6.52 -2.48 -0.40
N ILE A 78 -7.17 -1.75 -1.31
CA ILE A 78 -6.57 -0.61 -1.99
C ILE A 78 -7.40 0.64 -1.70
N GLY A 79 -6.73 1.78 -1.50
CA GLY A 79 -7.44 3.01 -1.21
C GLY A 79 -6.56 4.25 -1.30
N PRO A 80 -7.17 5.44 -1.45
CA PRO A 80 -6.43 6.69 -1.46
C PRO A 80 -5.81 6.96 -0.08
N GLY A 81 -4.59 7.51 -0.02
CA GLY A 81 -4.07 8.09 1.22
C GLY A 81 -4.81 9.37 1.57
N ALA A 82 -4.92 9.69 2.86
CA ALA A 82 -5.63 10.88 3.34
C ALA A 82 -4.64 12.00 3.66
N SER A 83 -4.97 13.24 3.33
CA SER A 83 -4.10 14.39 3.58
C SER A 83 -4.90 15.64 3.86
N GLU A 84 -4.67 16.25 5.02
CA GLU A 84 -5.27 17.55 5.38
C GLU A 84 -4.68 18.73 4.60
N ARG A 85 -3.58 18.52 3.86
CA ARG A 85 -2.86 19.57 3.12
C ARG A 85 -3.37 19.79 1.69
N THR A 86 -4.28 18.93 1.22
CA THR A 86 -4.81 18.97 -0.15
C THR A 86 -6.27 19.40 -0.14
N GLN A 87 -6.69 20.13 -1.17
CA GLN A 87 -8.05 20.71 -1.25
C GLN A 87 -9.15 19.64 -1.24
N ASP A 88 -8.85 18.44 -1.75
CA ASP A 88 -9.76 17.29 -1.79
C ASP A 88 -9.59 16.34 -0.60
N GLY A 89 -8.69 16.65 0.34
CA GLY A 89 -8.42 15.79 1.49
C GLY A 89 -7.65 14.51 1.16
N LEU A 90 -7.17 14.34 -0.08
CA LEU A 90 -6.51 13.11 -0.56
C LEU A 90 -5.04 13.34 -0.91
N THR A 91 -4.19 12.38 -0.55
CA THR A 91 -2.77 12.36 -0.90
C THR A 91 -2.54 12.03 -2.37
N ASP A 92 -1.33 12.32 -2.86
CA ASP A 92 -0.88 11.99 -4.23
C ASP A 92 -0.51 10.50 -4.41
N TYR A 93 -1.07 9.60 -3.59
CA TYR A 93 -0.78 8.18 -3.69
C TYR A 93 -1.98 7.28 -3.37
N VAL A 94 -1.94 6.09 -3.95
CA VAL A 94 -2.82 4.97 -3.60
C VAL A 94 -2.01 4.03 -2.71
N MET A 95 -2.64 3.57 -1.63
CA MET A 95 -2.10 2.59 -0.70
C MET A 95 -2.61 1.20 -1.05
N VAL A 96 -1.72 0.23 -0.94
CA VAL A 96 -2.06 -1.20 -0.93
C VAL A 96 -1.84 -1.70 0.48
N ARG A 97 -2.82 -2.39 1.04
CA ARG A 97 -2.80 -3.00 2.38
C ARG A 97 -3.15 -4.47 2.26
N ASP A 98 -2.72 -5.24 3.25
CA ASP A 98 -3.23 -6.59 3.43
C ASP A 98 -4.58 -6.54 4.14
N ALA A 99 -5.57 -7.28 3.62
CA ALA A 99 -6.90 -7.35 4.22
C ALA A 99 -6.86 -8.28 5.45
N GLY A 100 -7.12 -7.75 6.66
CA GLY A 100 -7.15 -8.57 7.87
C GLY A 100 -7.19 -7.79 9.21
N ILE A 101 -7.59 -8.49 10.29
CA ILE A 101 -8.01 -7.91 11.57
C ILE A 101 -6.89 -7.17 12.35
N ARG A 102 -5.61 -7.35 12.01
CA ARG A 102 -4.49 -6.81 12.81
C ARG A 102 -3.25 -6.40 12.03
N ARG A 103 -3.39 -5.67 10.92
CA ARG A 103 -2.23 -5.31 10.09
C ARG A 103 -2.10 -3.81 9.84
N TYR A 104 -1.08 -3.24 10.46
CA TYR A 104 -0.79 -1.82 10.41
C TYR A 104 0.09 -1.46 9.21
N GLY A 105 -0.29 -0.38 8.52
CA GLY A 105 0.51 0.24 7.46
C GLY A 105 0.32 -0.40 6.07
N ALA A 106 0.61 0.37 5.03
CA ALA A 106 0.56 -0.11 3.66
C ALA A 106 1.73 -1.08 3.36
N VAL A 107 1.49 -2.08 2.52
CA VAL A 107 2.55 -2.91 1.93
C VAL A 107 3.18 -2.22 0.72
N ALA A 108 2.43 -1.32 0.07
CA ALA A 108 2.95 -0.47 -0.99
C ALA A 108 2.23 0.87 -1.08
N TYR A 109 2.95 1.88 -1.53
CA TYR A 109 2.45 3.19 -1.92
C TYR A 109 2.77 3.42 -3.38
N VAL A 110 1.76 3.63 -4.23
CA VAL A 110 1.95 4.00 -5.64
C VAL A 110 1.53 5.43 -5.87
N LYS A 111 2.38 6.21 -6.54
CA LYS A 111 2.12 7.61 -6.91
C LYS A 111 1.56 7.67 -8.33
N PRO A 112 0.26 8.01 -8.53
CA PRO A 112 -0.31 8.09 -9.87
C PRO A 112 0.42 9.08 -10.77
N ARG A 113 0.95 10.18 -10.21
CA ARG A 113 1.63 11.23 -10.98
C ARG A 113 2.74 10.71 -11.89
N ASN A 114 3.53 9.74 -11.45
CA ASN A 114 4.70 9.27 -12.19
C ASN A 114 4.92 7.75 -12.14
N GLY A 115 4.01 6.98 -11.57
CA GLY A 115 4.16 5.53 -11.37
C GLY A 115 5.22 5.18 -10.33
N GLY A 116 5.62 6.11 -9.46
CA GLY A 116 6.57 5.84 -8.39
C GLY A 116 5.96 4.89 -7.37
N LEU A 117 6.53 3.69 -7.24
CA LEU A 117 6.12 2.69 -6.25
C LEU A 117 7.16 2.61 -5.13
N THR A 118 6.70 2.63 -3.89
CA THR A 118 7.51 2.36 -2.70
C THR A 118 6.89 1.19 -1.95
N LEU A 119 7.67 0.16 -1.66
CA LEU A 119 7.20 -1.05 -0.99
C LEU A 119 7.72 -1.14 0.44
N ARG A 120 6.98 -1.85 1.29
CA ARG A 120 7.35 -2.18 2.66
C ARG A 120 8.32 -3.37 2.70
N LEU A 121 9.49 -3.19 2.08
CA LEU A 121 10.59 -4.14 2.04
C LEU A 121 11.90 -3.46 2.43
N THR A 122 12.76 -4.22 3.10
CA THR A 122 14.15 -3.83 3.37
C THR A 122 15.06 -4.25 2.21
N LYS A 123 16.34 -3.85 2.24
CA LYS A 123 17.28 -4.24 1.18
C LYS A 123 17.53 -5.76 1.18
N GLU A 124 17.59 -6.33 2.38
CA GLU A 124 17.83 -7.76 2.61
C GLU A 124 16.73 -8.62 2.01
N ASP A 125 15.47 -8.15 2.04
CA ASP A 125 14.33 -8.89 1.47
C ASP A 125 14.46 -9.09 -0.05
N VAL A 126 15.16 -8.21 -0.76
CA VAL A 126 15.24 -8.19 -2.22
C VAL A 126 16.64 -8.46 -2.77
N THR A 127 17.60 -8.80 -1.90
CA THR A 127 19.00 -8.97 -2.29
C THR A 127 19.17 -10.10 -3.32
N ASP A 128 18.36 -11.16 -3.21
CA ASP A 128 18.45 -12.33 -4.08
C ASP A 128 17.70 -12.17 -5.42
N LEU A 129 16.86 -11.14 -5.56
CA LEU A 129 16.03 -10.95 -6.76
C LEU A 129 16.82 -10.36 -7.95
N ASN A 130 17.89 -9.60 -7.69
CA ASN A 130 18.74 -8.94 -8.69
C ASN A 130 17.95 -8.29 -9.86
N GLU A 131 16.85 -7.60 -9.53
CA GLU A 131 15.91 -7.04 -10.50
C GLU A 131 16.35 -5.63 -10.96
N PRO A 132 16.45 -5.35 -12.27
CA PRO A 132 16.99 -4.09 -12.81
C PRO A 132 16.08 -2.88 -12.55
N HIS A 133 14.79 -3.11 -12.27
CA HIS A 133 13.81 -2.06 -12.01
C HIS A 133 13.75 -1.63 -10.53
N VAL A 134 14.53 -2.28 -9.67
CA VAL A 134 14.58 -1.98 -8.23
C VAL A 134 15.61 -0.89 -7.94
N SER A 135 15.20 0.09 -7.16
CA SER A 135 16.07 1.14 -6.62
C SER A 135 15.85 1.26 -5.11
N TYR A 136 16.85 1.79 -4.40
CA TYR A 136 16.81 1.92 -2.96
C TYR A 136 16.73 3.38 -2.54
N ARG A 137 15.85 3.68 -1.58
CA ARG A 137 15.80 4.99 -0.93
C ARG A 137 16.94 5.13 0.06
N ASP A 138 17.48 6.34 0.13
CA ASP A 138 18.39 6.71 1.20
C ASP A 138 17.59 7.09 2.45
N VAL A 139 17.39 6.10 3.32
CA VAL A 139 16.64 6.22 4.57
C VAL A 139 17.45 5.58 5.69
N ARG A 140 17.09 5.91 6.94
CA ARG A 140 17.79 5.39 8.12
C ARG A 140 17.81 3.85 8.11
N PRO A 141 18.91 3.22 8.58
CA PRO A 141 18.98 1.77 8.71
C PRO A 141 17.79 1.22 9.52
N GLY A 142 17.21 0.11 9.06
CA GLY A 142 16.03 -0.51 9.67
C GLY A 142 14.67 0.07 9.25
N HIS A 143 14.63 1.10 8.40
CA HIS A 143 13.38 1.58 7.82
C HIS A 143 12.78 0.50 6.89
N GLN A 144 11.45 0.33 6.94
CA GLN A 144 10.78 -0.74 6.19
C GLN A 144 10.38 -0.33 4.77
N TYR A 145 10.42 0.96 4.43
CA TYR A 145 10.09 1.47 3.09
C TYR A 145 11.34 1.93 2.33
N VAL A 146 12.21 0.98 1.99
CA VAL A 146 13.50 1.26 1.32
C VAL A 146 13.42 0.94 -0.16
N VAL A 147 12.63 -0.05 -0.55
CA VAL A 147 12.56 -0.56 -1.92
C VAL A 147 11.60 0.28 -2.76
N ASN A 148 12.08 0.77 -3.90
CA ASN A 148 11.30 1.44 -4.93
C ASN A 148 11.34 0.64 -6.23
N CYS A 149 10.20 0.52 -6.91
CA CYS A 149 10.11 -0.10 -8.24
C CYS A 149 9.21 0.74 -9.17
N PRO A 150 9.74 1.83 -9.76
CA PRO A 150 8.92 2.71 -10.59
C PRO A 150 8.32 1.98 -11.79
N LEU A 151 7.01 2.13 -12.00
CA LEU A 151 6.23 1.50 -13.07
C LEU A 151 6.51 2.19 -14.42
N ARG A 152 7.67 1.93 -15.02
CA ARG A 152 8.19 2.58 -16.23
C ARG A 152 7.76 1.92 -17.52
N ASP A 153 7.57 0.61 -17.49
CA ASP A 153 7.31 -0.29 -18.61
C ASP A 153 6.59 -1.54 -18.07
N ASP A 154 6.15 -2.41 -18.96
CA ASP A 154 5.37 -3.60 -18.58
C ASP A 154 6.21 -4.58 -17.73
N ASP A 155 7.51 -4.73 -18.03
CA ASP A 155 8.45 -5.53 -17.23
C ASP A 155 8.52 -5.04 -15.78
N SER A 156 8.59 -3.72 -15.56
CA SER A 156 8.58 -3.15 -14.22
C SER A 156 7.26 -3.36 -13.47
N VAL A 157 6.12 -3.49 -14.19
CA VAL A 157 4.83 -3.83 -13.58
C VAL A 157 4.84 -5.27 -13.08
N GLU A 158 5.38 -6.21 -13.86
CA GLU A 158 5.53 -7.60 -13.45
C GLU A 158 6.47 -7.74 -12.24
N THR A 159 7.63 -7.08 -12.27
CA THR A 159 8.56 -7.04 -11.13
C THR A 159 7.88 -6.43 -9.90
N ALA A 160 7.12 -5.35 -10.07
CA ALA A 160 6.38 -4.73 -8.97
C ALA A 160 5.36 -5.69 -8.32
N LEU A 161 4.64 -6.49 -9.11
CA LEU A 161 3.70 -7.49 -8.58
C LEU A 161 4.41 -8.57 -7.74
N LYS A 162 5.56 -9.07 -8.20
CA LYS A 162 6.39 -10.01 -7.43
C LYS A 162 6.83 -9.41 -6.09
N LEU A 163 7.23 -8.14 -6.09
CA LEU A 163 7.63 -7.43 -4.88
C LEU A 163 6.46 -7.21 -3.92
N VAL A 164 5.25 -6.93 -4.43
CA VAL A 164 4.04 -6.84 -3.59
C VAL A 164 3.73 -8.19 -2.96
N GLN A 165 3.79 -9.29 -3.70
CA GLN A 165 3.60 -10.64 -3.14
C GLN A 165 4.60 -10.92 -2.00
N LEU A 166 5.86 -10.53 -2.17
CA LEU A 166 6.87 -10.67 -1.12
C LEU A 166 6.55 -9.81 0.11
N ALA A 167 6.13 -8.56 -0.09
CA ALA A 167 5.74 -7.65 0.99
C ALA A 167 4.51 -8.19 1.75
N LEU A 168 3.50 -8.69 1.03
CA LEU A 168 2.33 -9.36 1.60
C LEU A 168 2.74 -10.59 2.41
N ALA A 169 3.58 -11.46 1.86
CA ALA A 169 4.07 -12.64 2.57
C ALA A 169 4.80 -12.29 3.88
N LYS A 170 5.50 -11.15 3.92
CA LYS A 170 6.21 -10.69 5.12
C LYS A 170 5.27 -10.15 6.19
N VAL A 171 4.25 -9.37 5.82
CA VAL A 171 3.24 -8.90 6.79
C VAL A 171 2.23 -9.98 7.19
N ARG A 172 2.22 -11.11 6.45
CA ARG A 172 1.41 -12.31 6.74
C ARG A 172 2.00 -13.25 7.79
N LYS A 173 3.29 -13.13 8.07
CA LYS A 173 4.00 -13.91 9.10
C LYS A 173 3.86 -13.25 10.47
#